data_AF-A0A7X7SFW3-F1
#
_entry.id   AF-A0A7X7SFW3-F1
#
_cell.length_a   1.000
_cell.length_b   1.000
_cell.length_c   1.000
_cell.angle_alpha   90.00
_cell.angle_beta   90.00
_cell.angle_gamma   90.00
#
_symmetry.space_group_name_H-M   'P 1'
#
loop_
_entity.id
_entity.type
_entity.pdbx_description
1 polymer ?
#
loop_
_entity_poly.entity_id
_entity_poly.type
_entity_poly.pdbx_seq_one_letter_code
_entity_poly.pdbx_strand_id
1 'polypeptide(L)'
;MSTETTSDRPATLPDDHSERQILAVIGIGRIIWGATTAFGSARVHRTLGLEYPGPDKGVWIKAFGIRDILIGAAALHPDKKIRTLTLRGGIVMDLFDVGVALNAGRHNLPKNATLIGLIMAGGTATFAAIGPAVLRKLRSR
;
A
#
# COMPACT_ATOMS: atom_id res chain seq x y z
N MET A 1 -34.31 -46.84 -4.83
CA MET A 1 -32.84 -46.76 -4.97
C MET A 1 -32.56 -45.81 -6.12
N SER A 2 -32.12 -44.60 -5.79
CA SER A 2 -31.35 -43.64 -6.61
C SER A 2 -31.21 -42.39 -5.76
N THR A 3 -30.14 -42.35 -4.96
CA THR A 3 -29.73 -41.18 -4.18
C THR A 3 -29.14 -40.16 -5.13
N GLU A 4 -29.83 -39.05 -5.32
CA GLU A 4 -29.35 -37.89 -6.05
C GLU A 4 -28.25 -37.22 -5.21
N THR A 5 -27.00 -37.52 -5.56
CA THR A 5 -25.81 -36.87 -4.99
C THR A 5 -25.84 -35.39 -5.33
N THR A 6 -26.25 -34.60 -4.35
CA THR A 6 -26.09 -33.14 -4.33
C THR A 6 -24.59 -32.88 -4.41
N SER A 7 -24.13 -32.50 -5.60
CA SER A 7 -22.75 -32.07 -5.85
C SER A 7 -22.50 -30.80 -5.04
N ASP A 8 -21.91 -30.99 -3.86
CA ASP A 8 -21.45 -29.98 -2.94
C ASP A 8 -20.31 -29.17 -3.60
N ARG A 9 -20.69 -28.18 -4.42
CA ARG A 9 -19.72 -27.15 -4.84
C ARG A 9 -19.41 -26.33 -3.59
N PRO A 10 -18.15 -26.28 -3.13
CA PRO A 10 -17.82 -25.40 -2.02
C PRO A 10 -18.17 -23.98 -2.44
N ALA A 11 -19.07 -23.34 -1.70
CA ALA A 11 -19.40 -21.95 -1.86
C ALA A 11 -18.09 -21.15 -1.73
N THR A 12 -17.57 -20.63 -2.84
CA THR A 12 -16.49 -19.65 -2.82
C THR A 12 -17.06 -18.42 -2.10
N LEU A 13 -16.74 -18.32 -0.81
CA LEU A 13 -17.29 -17.31 0.09
C LEU A 13 -17.11 -15.90 -0.52
N PRO A 14 -18.14 -15.05 -0.48
CA PRO A 14 -18.09 -13.65 -0.97
C PRO A 14 -16.91 -12.83 -0.39
N ASP A 15 -16.38 -13.26 0.75
CA ASP A 15 -15.26 -12.66 1.48
C ASP A 15 -13.92 -12.66 0.72
N ASP A 16 -13.60 -13.65 -0.12
CA ASP A 16 -12.30 -13.69 -0.83
C ASP A 16 -12.22 -12.65 -1.95
N HIS A 17 -13.34 -12.28 -2.55
CA HIS A 17 -13.36 -11.33 -3.67
C HIS A 17 -13.16 -9.88 -3.21
N SER A 18 -13.81 -9.47 -2.12
CA SER A 18 -13.68 -8.11 -1.58
C SER A 18 -12.30 -7.87 -0.96
N GLU A 19 -11.74 -8.89 -0.28
CA GLU A 19 -10.37 -8.85 0.21
C GLU A 19 -9.38 -8.67 -0.96
N ARG A 20 -9.54 -9.45 -2.04
CA ARG A 20 -8.74 -9.31 -3.27
C ARG A 20 -8.87 -7.95 -3.93
N GLN A 21 -10.07 -7.37 -3.96
CA GLN A 21 -10.27 -6.04 -4.56
C GLN A 21 -9.52 -4.95 -3.79
N ILE A 22 -9.58 -4.96 -2.45
CA ILE A 22 -8.83 -3.99 -1.63
C ILE A 22 -7.34 -4.18 -1.79
N LEU A 23 -6.89 -5.43 -1.73
CA LEU A 23 -5.50 -5.81 -1.97
C LEU A 23 -5.03 -5.33 -3.34
N ALA A 24 -5.87 -5.43 -4.36
CA ALA A 24 -5.56 -4.97 -5.70
C ALA A 24 -5.47 -3.45 -5.77
N VAL A 25 -6.40 -2.72 -5.16
CA VAL A 25 -6.37 -1.25 -5.11
C VAL A 25 -5.11 -0.76 -4.38
N ILE A 26 -4.80 -1.33 -3.22
CA ILE A 26 -3.59 -1.00 -2.46
C ILE A 26 -2.34 -1.36 -3.28
N GLY A 27 -2.33 -2.54 -3.89
CA GLY A 27 -1.20 -3.03 -4.68
C GLY A 27 -0.90 -2.12 -5.87
N ILE A 28 -1.92 -1.80 -6.67
CA ILE A 28 -1.82 -0.89 -7.81
C ILE A 28 -1.42 0.52 -7.35
N GLY A 29 -2.02 1.03 -6.28
CA GLY A 29 -1.69 2.34 -5.72
C GLY A 29 -0.22 2.44 -5.32
N ARG A 30 0.30 1.41 -4.63
CA ARG A 30 1.72 1.33 -4.26
C ARG A 30 2.63 1.22 -5.47
N ILE A 31 2.26 0.47 -6.52
CA ILE A 31 3.04 0.41 -7.76
C ILE A 31 3.13 1.80 -8.43
N ILE A 32 2.01 2.50 -8.57
CA ILE A 32 1.97 3.82 -9.22
C ILE A 32 2.79 4.84 -8.42
N TRP A 33 2.59 4.88 -7.10
CA TRP A 33 3.34 5.77 -6.21
C TRP A 33 4.83 5.44 -6.20
N GLY A 34 5.15 4.15 -6.13
CA GLY A 34 6.51 3.65 -6.15
C GLY A 34 7.24 3.96 -7.46
N ALA A 35 6.56 3.82 -8.61
CA ALA A 35 7.11 4.21 -9.91
C ALA A 35 7.33 5.73 -10.00
N THR A 36 6.38 6.51 -9.50
CA THR A 36 6.49 7.98 -9.48
C THR A 36 7.65 8.46 -8.62
N THR A 37 7.89 7.83 -7.47
CA THR A 37 8.99 8.17 -6.56
C THR A 37 10.34 7.63 -7.04
N ALA A 38 10.38 6.42 -7.61
CA ALA A 38 11.60 5.82 -8.15
C ALA A 38 12.12 6.51 -9.41
N PHE A 39 11.24 6.73 -10.39
CA PHE A 39 11.64 7.25 -11.70
C PHE A 39 11.40 8.74 -11.83
N GLY A 40 10.44 9.30 -11.08
CA GLY A 40 10.11 10.73 -11.06
C GLY A 40 10.66 11.49 -9.85
N SER A 41 11.64 10.94 -9.14
CA SER A 41 12.21 11.49 -7.88
C SER A 41 12.48 13.00 -7.89
N ALA A 42 13.04 13.56 -8.97
CA ALA A 42 13.29 15.00 -9.10
C ALA A 42 12.00 15.84 -9.18
N ARG A 43 10.98 15.32 -9.89
CA ARG A 43 9.65 15.94 -9.96
C ARG A 43 8.99 15.92 -8.60
N VAL A 44 9.04 14.78 -7.90
CA VAL A 44 8.49 14.62 -6.55
C VAL A 44 9.13 15.61 -5.59
N HIS A 45 10.47 15.69 -5.52
CA HIS A 45 11.16 16.65 -4.65
C HIS A 45 10.72 18.10 -4.92
N ARG A 46 10.67 18.49 -6.20
CA ARG A 46 10.24 19.84 -6.58
C ARG A 46 8.80 20.14 -6.15
N THR A 47 7.88 19.20 -6.33
CA THR A 47 6.49 19.34 -5.89
C THR A 47 6.36 19.42 -4.37
N LEU A 48 7.26 18.76 -3.65
CA LEU A 48 7.34 18.80 -2.18
C LEU A 48 8.06 20.07 -1.65
N GLY A 49 8.55 20.95 -2.53
CA GLY A 49 9.31 22.14 -2.17
C GLY A 49 10.72 21.82 -1.65
N LEU A 50 11.25 20.65 -2.02
CA LEU A 50 12.58 20.17 -1.65
C LEU A 50 13.55 20.37 -2.82
N GLU A 51 14.77 20.76 -2.50
CA GLU A 51 15.86 20.71 -3.48
C GLU A 51 16.22 19.25 -3.76
N TYR A 52 16.26 18.87 -5.04
CA TYR A 52 16.64 17.52 -5.42
C TYR A 52 18.16 17.37 -5.33
N PRO A 53 18.70 16.46 -4.51
CA PRO A 53 20.13 16.42 -4.20
C PRO A 53 21.00 15.86 -5.35
N GLY A 54 20.40 15.57 -6.51
CA GLY A 54 21.05 15.01 -7.69
C GLY A 54 20.81 13.50 -7.88
N PRO A 55 21.14 12.94 -9.06
CA PRO A 55 20.84 11.54 -9.41
C PRO A 55 21.41 10.51 -8.45
N ASP A 56 22.61 10.77 -7.90
CA ASP A 56 23.37 9.85 -7.06
C ASP A 56 22.98 9.95 -5.58
N LYS A 57 22.57 11.14 -5.13
CA LYS A 57 22.19 11.40 -3.73
C LYS A 57 20.68 11.17 -3.47
N GLY A 58 19.87 11.05 -4.53
CA GLY A 58 18.45 10.67 -4.47
C GLY A 58 18.21 9.16 -4.26
N VAL A 59 19.22 8.37 -3.92
CA VAL A 59 19.11 6.90 -3.79
C VAL A 59 18.00 6.48 -2.82
N TRP A 60 17.81 7.19 -1.72
CA TRP A 60 16.83 6.81 -0.70
C TRP A 60 15.37 6.94 -1.18
N ILE A 61 15.02 8.02 -1.89
CA ILE A 61 13.67 8.14 -2.46
C ILE A 61 13.44 7.10 -3.57
N LYS A 62 14.51 6.73 -4.28
CA LYS A 62 14.42 5.69 -5.32
C LYS A 62 14.20 4.32 -4.72
N ALA A 63 14.93 4.00 -3.66
CA ALA A 63 14.79 2.76 -2.91
C ALA A 63 13.39 2.65 -2.26
N PHE A 64 12.88 3.76 -1.71
CA PHE A 64 11.50 3.85 -1.23
C PHE A 64 10.50 3.49 -2.34
N GLY A 65 10.69 4.08 -3.53
CA GLY A 65 9.80 3.80 -4.66
C GLY A 65 9.86 2.35 -5.15
N ILE A 66 11.06 1.77 -5.25
CA ILE A 66 11.23 0.36 -5.62
C ILE A 66 10.56 -0.56 -4.59
N ARG A 67 10.73 -0.28 -3.30
CA ARG A 67 10.08 -1.03 -2.21
C ARG A 67 8.57 -1.02 -2.37
N ASP A 68 7.97 0.13 -2.65
CA ASP A 68 6.53 0.24 -2.84
C ASP A 68 6.04 -0.53 -4.07
N ILE A 69 6.81 -0.55 -5.16
CA ILE A 69 6.52 -1.42 -6.32
C ILE A 69 6.52 -2.90 -5.91
N LEU A 70 7.53 -3.34 -5.17
CA LEU A 70 7.66 -4.75 -4.75
C LEU A 70 6.54 -5.18 -3.80
N ILE A 71 6.23 -4.35 -2.79
CA ILE A 71 5.11 -4.59 -1.87
C ILE A 71 3.78 -4.57 -2.65
N GLY A 72 3.63 -3.65 -3.59
CA GLY A 72 2.43 -3.57 -4.42
C GLY A 72 2.25 -4.78 -5.33
N ALA A 73 3.32 -5.26 -5.96
CA ALA A 73 3.30 -6.48 -6.77
C ALA A 73 3.00 -7.72 -5.93
N ALA A 74 3.60 -7.84 -4.74
CA ALA A 74 3.33 -8.94 -3.82
C ALA A 74 1.89 -8.93 -3.28
N ALA A 75 1.25 -7.75 -3.17
CA ALA A 75 -0.16 -7.64 -2.82
C ALA A 75 -1.10 -8.15 -3.93
N LEU A 76 -0.62 -8.23 -5.18
CA LEU A 76 -1.33 -8.80 -6.34
C LEU A 76 -1.08 -10.31 -6.52
N HIS A 77 -0.27 -10.93 -5.66
CA HIS A 77 0.10 -12.33 -5.80
C HIS A 77 -1.12 -13.27 -5.73
N PRO A 78 -1.18 -14.36 -6.52
CA PRO A 78 -2.33 -15.29 -6.51
C PRO A 78 -2.51 -16.06 -5.20
N ASP A 79 -1.44 -16.30 -4.44
CA ASP A 79 -1.48 -16.92 -3.11
C ASP A 79 -1.96 -15.95 -2.01
N LYS A 80 -3.01 -16.34 -1.28
CA LYS A 80 -3.57 -15.59 -0.16
C LYS A 80 -2.56 -15.37 0.97
N LYS A 81 -1.75 -16.36 1.32
CA LYS A 81 -0.76 -16.23 2.41
C LYS A 81 0.25 -15.13 2.11
N ILE A 82 0.73 -15.07 0.86
CA ILE A 82 1.66 -14.04 0.40
C ILE A 82 1.01 -12.66 0.47
N ARG A 83 -0.23 -12.52 -0.01
CA ARG A 83 -0.97 -11.24 0.08
C ARG A 83 -1.17 -10.77 1.52
N THR A 84 -1.61 -11.66 2.41
CA THR A 84 -1.85 -11.32 3.83
C THR A 84 -0.55 -10.94 4.55
N LEU A 85 0.54 -11.67 4.30
CA LEU A 85 1.85 -11.35 4.88
C LEU A 85 2.36 -9.99 4.35
N THR A 86 2.20 -9.76 3.05
CA THR A 86 2.56 -8.50 2.40
C THR A 86 1.77 -7.31 2.94
N LEU A 87 0.47 -7.46 3.18
CA LEU A 87 -0.35 -6.41 3.82
C LEU A 87 0.16 -6.06 5.21
N ARG A 88 0.42 -7.07 6.04
CA ARG A 88 0.91 -6.85 7.41
C ARG A 88 2.28 -6.18 7.39
N GLY A 89 3.19 -6.66 6.54
CA GLY A 89 4.50 -6.05 6.35
C GLY A 89 4.40 -4.62 5.84
N GLY A 90 3.54 -4.36 4.86
CA GLY A 90 3.26 -3.03 4.31
C GLY A 90 2.74 -2.05 5.36
N ILE A 91 1.78 -2.47 6.20
CA ILE A 91 1.27 -1.64 7.31
C ILE A 91 2.39 -1.27 8.29
N VAL A 92 3.22 -2.24 8.68
CA VAL A 92 4.36 -1.98 9.58
C VAL A 92 5.32 -0.97 8.96
N MET A 93 5.66 -1.13 7.68
CA MET A 93 6.55 -0.18 6.97
C MET A 93 5.93 1.22 6.88
N ASP A 94 4.63 1.32 6.59
CA ASP A 94 3.93 2.60 6.53
C ASP A 94 3.96 3.32 7.90
N LEU A 95 3.86 2.59 9.02
CA LEU A 95 3.99 3.16 10.35
C LEU A 95 5.41 3.69 10.62
N PHE A 96 6.43 2.98 10.15
CA PHE A 96 7.81 3.49 10.18
C PHE A 96 7.95 4.76 9.34
N ASP A 97 7.39 4.79 8.14
CA ASP A 97 7.43 5.96 7.25
C ASP A 97 6.74 7.19 7.88
N VAL A 98 5.60 6.99 8.59
CA VAL A 98 4.97 8.05 9.39
C VAL A 98 5.92 8.58 10.46
N GLY A 99 6.59 7.68 11.19
CA GLY A 99 7.58 8.06 12.20
C GLY A 99 8.75 8.85 11.61
N VAL A 100 9.27 8.42 10.46
CA VAL A 100 10.33 9.11 9.72
C VAL A 100 9.86 10.48 9.24
N ALA A 101 8.66 10.59 8.67
CA ALA A 101 8.09 11.87 8.23
C ALA A 101 7.91 12.85 9.39
N LEU A 102 7.37 12.39 10.52
CA LEU A 102 7.24 13.19 11.75
C LEU A 102 8.60 13.67 12.26
N ASN A 103 9.59 12.76 12.31
CA ASN A 103 10.94 13.11 12.74
C ASN A 103 11.56 14.13 11.78
N ALA A 104 11.40 13.96 10.47
CA ALA A 104 11.92 14.89 9.48
C ALA A 104 11.26 16.28 9.58
N GLY A 105 9.94 16.34 9.81
CA GLY A 105 9.24 17.59 10.05
C GLY A 105 9.73 18.35 11.30
N ARG A 106 10.19 17.64 12.34
CA ARG A 106 10.85 18.25 13.50
C ARG A 106 12.24 18.82 13.19
N HIS A 107 12.88 18.37 12.12
CA HIS A 107 14.21 18.81 11.67
C HIS A 107 14.14 19.78 10.47
N ASN A 108 13.13 20.66 10.44
CA ASN A 108 12.95 21.72 9.44
C ASN A 108 12.63 21.27 8.01
N LEU A 109 12.18 20.02 7.81
CA LEU A 109 11.66 19.61 6.50
C LEU A 109 10.36 20.39 6.19
N PRO A 110 10.10 20.82 4.93
CA PRO A 110 8.92 21.60 4.60
C PRO A 110 7.63 20.95 5.09
N LYS A 111 6.73 21.76 5.65
CA LYS A 111 5.45 21.27 6.21
C LYS A 111 4.63 20.48 5.18
N ASN A 112 4.64 20.91 3.92
CA ASN A 112 3.94 20.22 2.84
C ASN A 112 4.50 18.83 2.58
N ALA A 113 5.83 18.68 2.60
CA ALA A 113 6.49 17.39 2.43
C ALA A 113 6.22 16.44 3.60
N THR A 114 6.25 16.96 4.82
CA THR A 114 5.88 16.22 6.03
C THR A 114 4.43 15.75 5.98
N LEU A 115 3.51 16.66 5.61
CA LEU A 115 2.08 16.38 5.56
C LEU A 115 1.74 15.34 4.49
N ILE A 116 2.34 15.44 3.29
CA ILE A 116 2.15 14.45 2.22
C ILE A 116 2.68 13.08 2.66
N GLY A 117 3.85 13.03 3.31
CA GLY A 117 4.38 11.80 3.89
C GLY A 117 3.44 11.15 4.90
N LEU A 118 2.89 11.95 5.84
CA LEU A 118 1.91 11.48 6.81
C LEU A 118 0.60 10.99 6.18
N ILE A 119 0.04 11.76 5.23
CA ILE A 119 -1.23 11.42 4.58
C ILE A 119 -1.08 10.13 3.77
N MET A 120 0.00 10.01 3.00
CA MET A 120 0.23 8.84 2.15
C MET A 120 0.48 7.59 2.99
N ALA A 121 1.42 7.64 3.94
CA ALA A 121 1.75 6.48 4.75
C ALA A 121 0.64 6.13 5.75
N GLY A 122 0.14 7.12 6.50
CA GLY A 122 -0.93 6.93 7.48
C GLY A 122 -2.27 6.55 6.84
N GLY A 123 -2.60 7.17 5.70
CA GLY A 123 -3.79 6.85 4.93
C GLY A 123 -3.76 5.43 4.36
N THR A 124 -2.62 5.01 3.80
CA THR A 124 -2.44 3.65 3.28
C THR A 124 -2.51 2.61 4.41
N ALA A 125 -1.84 2.85 5.54
CA ALA A 125 -1.90 1.97 6.71
C ALA A 125 -3.34 1.81 7.25
N THR A 126 -4.06 2.93 7.38
CA THR A 126 -5.44 2.96 7.87
C THR A 126 -6.37 2.22 6.92
N PHE A 127 -6.27 2.50 5.61
CA PHE A 127 -7.08 1.84 4.60
C PHE A 127 -6.79 0.34 4.51
N ALA A 128 -5.52 -0.07 4.61
CA ALA A 128 -5.11 -1.47 4.64
C ALA A 128 -5.61 -2.20 5.89
N ALA A 129 -5.61 -1.55 7.05
CA ALA A 129 -6.04 -2.15 8.31
C ALA A 129 -7.57 -2.27 8.43
N ILE A 130 -8.31 -1.24 8.01
CA ILE A 130 -9.74 -1.11 8.28
C ILE A 130 -10.60 -1.42 7.05
N GLY A 131 -10.08 -1.19 5.84
CA GLY A 131 -10.79 -1.37 4.57
C GLY A 131 -11.46 -2.75 4.42
N PRO A 132 -10.76 -3.87 4.69
CA PRO A 132 -11.35 -5.21 4.58
C PRO A 132 -12.57 -5.43 5.48
N ALA A 133 -12.56 -4.86 6.69
CA ALA A 133 -13.68 -4.97 7.62
C ALA A 133 -14.87 -4.08 7.18
N VAL A 134 -14.60 -2.87 6.69
CA VAL A 134 -15.63 -1.92 6.24
C VAL A 134 -16.34 -2.42 4.98
N LEU A 135 -15.61 -2.91 3.97
CA LEU A 135 -16.24 -3.45 2.76
C LEU A 135 -17.08 -4.70 3.05
N ARG A 136 -16.64 -5.55 3.99
CA ARG A 136 -17.42 -6.70 4.42
C ARG A 136 -18.77 -6.28 5.00
N LYS A 137 -18.77 -5.26 5.87
CA LYS A 137 -19.96 -4.74 6.53
C LYS A 137 -20.93 -4.03 5.57
N LEU A 138 -20.42 -3.38 4.52
CA LEU A 138 -21.25 -2.71 3.52
C LEU A 138 -21.93 -3.68 2.54
N ARG A 139 -21.29 -4.82 2.27
CA ARG A 139 -21.81 -5.85 1.35
C ARG A 139 -22.74 -6.87 2.02
N SER A 140 -22.72 -6.95 3.35
CA SER A 140 -23.63 -7.79 4.15
C SER A 140 -24.96 -7.09 4.50
N ARG A 141 -25.23 -5.92 3.90
CA ARG A 141 -26.49 -5.18 3.97
C ARG A 141 -27.19 -5.27 2.62
#